data_AF-A0A255R2L0-F1
#
_entry.id   AF-A0A255R2L0-F1
#
_cell.length_a   1.000
_cell.length_b   1.000
_cell.length_c   1.000
_cell.angle_alpha   90.00
_cell.angle_beta   90.00
_cell.angle_gamma   90.00
#
_symmetry.space_group_name_H-M   'P 1'
#
loop_
_entity.id
_entity.type
_entity.pdbx_description
1 polymer ?
#
loop_
_entity_poly.entity_id
_entity_poly.type
_entity_poly.pdbx_seq_one_letter_code
_entity_poly.pdbx_strand_id
1 'polypeptide(L)'
;MKNGILRQLLFLGLFAFMAETACAQLNSYRELHKVKRKETIFGIAKDNGLTIEELIKANPEMNTPGYELKKGEYIKIPWPSNHPSAGNSAGATSEIKMPAKPQVQDCDMTQREIRIGIMLPLHDINGDGKRMTEYYRGVLMACDSLRANGISTDVRAWNVAEDSDINKFLQDPHAADRDLIIGPLYSKMVKPMSDFVKKNDIRLLIPFSINAPELTTNRNIYQVFQSQDLQNDSYITHFLQRFSDCHTVIIDCNDTTSKKGNFTFPLRRRLEAKHMTYNVTNLKSGEEMFRKSFSMTKRNVVVLNTGRSPQLGVALARLSGLKTIYPEMQITLFGYTEWMLYTRHQLDNFYRFDTYIPATFYMNPLSSKTDRINLKYRWNFHADMMNALPRFAITGFDHAYFFIKGLHLYGKKFTGASGMVGYTPIQTPLHFERLGNGGLQNKSTLFVHFTTGRKTEIIKF
;
A
#
# COMPACT_ATOMS: atom_id res chain seq x y z
N MET A 1 56.35 -11.60 -59.92
CA MET A 1 55.85 -12.28 -61.15
C MET A 1 54.97 -13.44 -60.71
N LYS A 2 53.67 -13.33 -61.02
CA LYS A 2 52.91 -14.25 -61.90
C LYS A 2 52.58 -15.59 -61.24
N ASN A 3 51.30 -15.75 -60.86
CA ASN A 3 50.27 -16.43 -61.64
C ASN A 3 50.46 -17.95 -61.53
N GLY A 4 49.56 -18.70 -60.90
CA GLY A 4 48.18 -18.77 -61.31
C GLY A 4 48.07 -19.85 -62.38
N ILE A 5 47.70 -21.06 -61.96
CA ILE A 5 46.97 -22.10 -62.70
C ILE A 5 46.54 -23.10 -61.60
N LEU A 6 45.34 -22.91 -61.07
CA LEU A 6 44.40 -24.02 -60.91
C LEU A 6 43.00 -23.46 -61.18
N ARG A 7 42.91 -22.85 -62.36
CA ARG A 7 41.69 -22.47 -63.04
C ARG A 7 41.03 -23.77 -63.50
N GLN A 8 39.71 -23.83 -63.28
CA GLN A 8 38.73 -24.34 -64.24
C GLN A 8 38.72 -25.85 -64.45
N LEU A 9 37.68 -26.51 -63.92
CA LEU A 9 36.60 -27.11 -64.72
C LEU A 9 35.86 -28.14 -63.86
N LEU A 10 34.78 -27.70 -63.24
CA LEU A 10 33.58 -28.49 -62.93
C LEU A 10 32.53 -27.45 -62.55
N PHE A 11 31.98 -26.73 -63.53
CA PHE A 11 30.77 -27.14 -64.27
C PHE A 11 29.66 -27.62 -63.33
N LEU A 12 28.58 -26.83 -63.33
CA LEU A 12 27.22 -27.22 -62.95
C LEU A 12 27.04 -27.84 -61.56
N GLY A 13 26.75 -26.97 -60.61
CA GLY A 13 26.14 -27.32 -59.33
C GLY A 13 25.42 -26.10 -58.76
N LEU A 14 24.58 -25.49 -59.59
CA LEU A 14 23.56 -24.55 -59.14
C LEU A 14 22.80 -25.21 -57.99
N PHE A 15 22.63 -24.48 -56.88
CA PHE A 15 21.56 -24.70 -55.90
C PHE A 15 21.39 -26.15 -55.40
N ALA A 16 22.07 -26.55 -54.32
CA ALA A 16 21.43 -27.35 -53.27
C ALA A 16 22.37 -27.60 -52.08
N PHE A 17 21.78 -27.58 -50.89
CA PHE A 17 22.30 -28.10 -49.62
C PHE A 17 23.33 -27.26 -48.84
N MET A 18 22.94 -26.03 -48.49
CA MET A 18 22.95 -25.69 -47.06
C MET A 18 21.57 -26.07 -46.52
N ALA A 19 21.49 -27.21 -45.84
CA ALA A 19 20.33 -27.54 -45.02
C ALA A 19 20.38 -26.64 -43.79
N GLU A 20 19.91 -25.41 -43.98
CA GLU A 20 19.37 -24.61 -42.90
C GLU A 20 18.26 -25.46 -42.26
N THR A 21 18.45 -25.81 -40.99
CA THR A 21 17.31 -26.06 -40.13
C THR A 21 16.59 -24.73 -39.98
N ALA A 22 15.72 -24.44 -40.94
CA ALA A 22 14.62 -23.51 -40.75
C ALA A 22 13.76 -24.08 -39.62
N CYS A 23 14.12 -23.77 -38.38
CA CYS A 23 13.17 -23.85 -37.29
C CYS A 23 12.15 -22.75 -37.60
N ALA A 24 11.03 -23.16 -38.21
CA ALA A 24 9.88 -22.31 -38.45
C ALA A 24 9.52 -21.64 -37.11
N GLN A 25 9.82 -20.35 -37.00
CA GLN A 25 9.47 -19.59 -35.83
C GLN A 25 7.96 -19.34 -35.88
N LEU A 26 7.22 -20.25 -35.25
CA LEU A 26 5.79 -20.14 -35.04
C LEU A 26 5.54 -18.79 -34.34
N ASN A 27 4.94 -17.85 -35.06
CA ASN A 27 4.58 -16.53 -34.54
C ASN A 27 3.71 -16.69 -33.28
N SER A 28 4.30 -16.46 -32.12
CA SER A 28 3.72 -16.73 -30.78
C SER A 28 2.79 -15.61 -30.28
N TYR A 29 2.16 -14.83 -31.16
CA TYR A 29 1.22 -13.78 -30.75
C TYR A 29 0.08 -13.59 -31.76
N ARG A 30 -1.12 -13.37 -31.24
CA ARG A 30 -2.38 -13.17 -31.97
C ARG A 30 -2.40 -11.80 -32.65
N GLU A 31 -1.99 -10.76 -31.95
CA GLU A 31 -1.95 -9.38 -32.47
C GLU A 31 -0.92 -8.50 -31.74
N LEU A 32 -0.53 -7.40 -32.38
CA LEU A 32 0.25 -6.33 -31.76
C LEU A 32 -0.70 -5.21 -31.34
N HIS A 33 -0.87 -5.04 -30.03
CA HIS A 33 -1.74 -4.02 -29.46
C HIS A 33 -0.97 -2.72 -29.22
N LYS A 34 -1.45 -1.62 -29.81
CA LYS A 34 -0.92 -0.28 -29.55
C LYS A 34 -1.61 0.32 -28.33
N VAL A 35 -0.85 0.54 -27.27
CA VAL A 35 -1.35 1.04 -25.98
C VAL A 35 -2.01 2.42 -26.13
N LYS A 36 -3.29 2.50 -25.75
CA LYS A 36 -4.10 3.74 -25.71
C LYS A 36 -3.92 4.47 -24.39
N ARG A 37 -4.40 5.72 -24.34
CA ARG A 37 -4.31 6.55 -23.13
C ARG A 37 -5.14 5.92 -22.00
N LYS A 38 -4.54 5.73 -20.82
CA LYS A 38 -5.13 5.13 -19.60
C LYS A 38 -5.34 3.61 -19.64
N GLU A 39 -4.82 2.89 -20.63
CA GLU A 39 -4.76 1.44 -20.54
C GLU A 39 -3.71 1.01 -19.51
N THR A 40 -3.94 -0.15 -18.88
CA THR A 40 -3.03 -0.76 -17.92
C THR A 40 -2.75 -2.20 -18.36
N ILE A 41 -1.63 -2.78 -17.92
CA ILE A 41 -1.30 -4.19 -18.19
C ILE A 41 -2.47 -5.10 -17.79
N PHE A 42 -3.10 -4.83 -16.65
CA PHE A 42 -4.30 -5.55 -16.19
C PHE A 42 -5.51 -5.37 -17.13
N GLY A 43 -5.80 -4.13 -17.54
CA GLY A 43 -6.90 -3.84 -18.47
C GLY A 43 -6.72 -4.55 -19.81
N ILE A 44 -5.51 -4.51 -20.37
CA ILE A 44 -5.21 -5.15 -21.66
C ILE A 44 -5.26 -6.67 -21.55
N ALA A 45 -4.74 -7.26 -20.46
CA ALA A 45 -4.86 -8.72 -20.25
C ALA A 45 -6.33 -9.14 -20.16
N LYS A 46 -7.13 -8.42 -19.35
CA LYS A 46 -8.55 -8.69 -19.16
C LYS A 46 -9.36 -8.58 -20.45
N ASP A 47 -9.17 -7.51 -21.21
CA ASP A 47 -9.91 -7.25 -22.45
C ASP A 47 -9.61 -8.30 -23.54
N ASN A 48 -8.45 -8.96 -23.44
CA ASN A 48 -8.01 -9.99 -24.37
C ASN A 48 -8.23 -11.43 -23.86
N GLY A 49 -8.85 -11.60 -22.68
CA GLY A 49 -9.10 -12.92 -22.08
C GLY A 49 -7.83 -13.64 -21.62
N LEU A 50 -6.79 -12.89 -21.28
CA LEU A 50 -5.48 -13.39 -20.85
C LEU A 50 -5.28 -13.17 -19.35
N THR A 51 -4.45 -14.02 -18.74
CA THR A 51 -3.84 -13.71 -17.44
C THR A 51 -2.72 -12.67 -17.61
N ILE A 52 -2.39 -11.94 -16.54
CA ILE A 52 -1.23 -11.02 -16.54
C ILE A 52 0.06 -11.81 -16.83
N GLU A 53 0.18 -13.03 -16.32
CA GLU A 53 1.35 -13.88 -16.51
C GLU A 53 1.54 -14.29 -17.98
N GLU A 54 0.45 -14.65 -18.68
CA GLU A 54 0.50 -14.93 -20.12
C GLU A 54 0.91 -13.70 -20.93
N LEU A 55 0.39 -12.53 -20.58
CA LEU A 55 0.75 -11.27 -21.25
C LEU A 55 2.22 -10.90 -21.00
N ILE A 56 2.72 -11.07 -19.77
CA ILE A 56 4.14 -10.84 -19.43
C ILE A 56 5.05 -11.87 -20.11
N LYS A 57 4.64 -13.14 -20.19
CA LYS A 57 5.40 -14.19 -20.88
C LYS A 57 5.58 -13.87 -22.37
N ALA A 58 4.59 -13.24 -22.99
CA ALA A 58 4.66 -12.77 -24.38
C ALA A 58 5.48 -11.47 -24.55
N ASN A 59 5.68 -10.71 -23.46
CA ASN A 59 6.40 -9.42 -23.43
C ASN A 59 7.41 -9.38 -22.27
N PRO A 60 8.52 -10.15 -22.34
CA PRO A 60 9.47 -10.27 -21.23
C PRO A 60 10.07 -8.94 -20.74
N GLU A 61 10.09 -7.90 -21.58
CA GLU A 61 10.49 -6.53 -21.24
C GLU A 61 9.68 -5.95 -20.06
N MET A 62 8.45 -6.43 -19.84
CA MET A 62 7.60 -6.02 -18.72
C MET A 62 8.14 -6.44 -17.35
N ASN A 63 9.05 -7.43 -17.31
CA ASN A 63 9.70 -7.88 -16.07
C ASN A 63 10.91 -7.02 -15.68
N THR A 64 11.26 -6.00 -16.46
CA THR A 64 12.38 -5.12 -16.10
C THR A 64 12.01 -4.24 -14.89
N PRO A 65 12.88 -4.13 -13.87
CA PRO A 65 12.61 -3.28 -12.71
C PRO A 65 12.35 -1.83 -13.12
N GLY A 66 11.17 -1.32 -12.79
CA GLY A 66 10.75 0.04 -13.16
C GLY A 66 10.07 0.15 -14.53
N TYR A 67 9.69 -0.96 -15.16
CA TYR A 67 8.86 -0.95 -16.36
C TYR A 67 7.50 -0.28 -16.10
N GLU A 68 7.18 0.73 -16.91
CA GLU A 68 5.88 1.38 -16.95
C GLU A 68 5.35 1.34 -18.38
N LEU A 69 4.12 0.84 -18.55
CA LEU A 69 3.46 0.74 -19.85
C LEU A 69 3.18 2.15 -20.41
N LYS A 70 3.79 2.52 -21.54
CA LYS A 70 3.66 3.86 -22.12
C LYS A 70 2.61 3.93 -23.23
N LYS A 71 1.90 5.06 -23.30
CA LYS A 71 0.99 5.34 -24.42
C LYS A 71 1.75 5.28 -25.75
N GLY A 72 1.22 4.52 -26.71
CA GLY A 72 1.81 4.36 -28.04
C GLY A 72 2.82 3.23 -28.17
N GLU A 73 3.15 2.55 -27.07
CA GLU A 73 3.96 1.33 -27.05
C GLU A 73 3.17 0.19 -27.70
N TYR A 74 3.88 -0.74 -28.35
CA TYR A 74 3.30 -1.92 -28.97
C TYR A 74 3.64 -3.14 -28.12
N ILE A 75 2.62 -3.89 -27.72
CA ILE A 75 2.79 -5.12 -26.94
C ILE A 75 2.15 -6.29 -27.67
N LYS A 76 2.76 -7.46 -27.54
CA LYS A 76 2.33 -8.72 -28.16
C LYS A 76 1.21 -9.33 -27.33
N ILE A 77 0.05 -9.56 -27.93
CA ILE A 77 -1.07 -10.24 -27.30
C ILE A 77 -1.04 -11.71 -27.73
N PRO A 78 -0.75 -12.67 -26.84
CA PRO A 78 -0.76 -14.10 -27.17
C PRO A 78 -2.20 -14.62 -27.37
N TRP A 79 -2.31 -15.84 -27.91
CA TRP A 79 -3.56 -16.59 -27.85
C TRP A 79 -3.85 -17.00 -26.39
N PRO A 80 -5.11 -16.91 -25.92
CA PRO A 80 -5.48 -17.46 -24.62
C PRO A 80 -5.19 -18.96 -24.60
N SER A 81 -4.46 -19.44 -23.59
CA SER A 81 -4.18 -20.87 -23.47
C SER A 81 -5.47 -21.58 -23.04
N ASN A 82 -6.19 -22.18 -23.97
CA ASN A 82 -7.23 -23.16 -23.61
C ASN A 82 -6.52 -24.40 -23.06
N HIS A 83 -6.39 -24.49 -21.74
CA HIS A 83 -6.02 -25.73 -21.07
C HIS A 83 -7.21 -26.34 -20.32
N PRO A 84 -7.88 -27.33 -20.91
CA PRO A 84 -8.10 -28.60 -20.25
C PRO A 84 -6.72 -29.24 -19.95
N SER A 85 -6.55 -29.73 -18.74
CA SER A 85 -5.35 -30.44 -18.29
C SER A 85 -5.28 -31.85 -18.90
N ALA A 86 -4.20 -32.20 -19.59
CA ALA A 86 -3.79 -33.57 -19.93
C ALA A 86 -2.32 -33.54 -20.42
N GLY A 87 -1.38 -34.41 -20.06
CA GLY A 87 -1.27 -35.61 -19.21
C GLY A 87 0.24 -35.98 -19.18
N ASN A 88 0.81 -36.86 -18.35
CA ASN A 88 0.28 -38.00 -17.62
C ASN A 88 1.17 -38.36 -16.41
N SER A 89 0.52 -38.72 -15.31
CA SER A 89 0.80 -39.95 -14.55
C SER A 89 -0.50 -40.28 -13.82
N ALA A 90 -1.06 -41.45 -14.08
CA ALA A 90 -2.31 -41.90 -13.50
C ALA A 90 -2.19 -41.96 -11.96
N GLY A 91 -2.91 -41.05 -11.30
CA GLY A 91 -3.15 -41.02 -9.86
C GLY A 91 -4.41 -40.19 -9.65
N ALA A 92 -5.41 -40.78 -8.99
CA ALA A 92 -6.75 -40.26 -8.82
C ALA A 92 -6.80 -38.74 -8.57
N THR A 93 -7.58 -38.01 -9.38
CA THR A 93 -8.01 -36.63 -9.12
C THR A 93 -8.85 -36.61 -7.83
N SER A 94 -8.17 -36.49 -6.71
CA SER A 94 -8.80 -36.04 -5.47
C SER A 94 -9.13 -34.57 -5.67
N GLU A 95 -10.43 -34.24 -5.72
CA GLU A 95 -10.86 -32.90 -5.32
C GLU A 95 -10.12 -32.55 -4.03
N ILE A 96 -9.36 -31.45 -4.01
CA ILE A 96 -8.72 -30.98 -2.79
C ILE A 96 -9.86 -30.56 -1.84
N LYS A 97 -10.34 -31.50 -1.03
CA LYS A 97 -11.29 -31.25 0.05
C LYS A 97 -10.59 -30.40 1.10
N MET A 98 -10.66 -29.07 0.94
CA MET A 98 -10.30 -28.16 2.01
C MET A 98 -11.18 -28.46 3.23
N PRO A 99 -10.60 -28.56 4.44
CA PRO A 99 -11.36 -28.87 5.64
C PRO A 99 -12.50 -27.86 5.79
N ALA A 100 -13.68 -28.37 6.11
CA ALA A 100 -14.79 -27.55 6.56
C ALA A 100 -14.63 -27.35 8.07
N LYS A 101 -15.03 -26.18 8.58
CA LYS A 101 -15.13 -25.92 10.02
C LYS A 101 -15.81 -27.11 10.71
N PRO A 102 -15.21 -27.70 11.77
CA PRO A 102 -15.86 -28.74 12.55
C PRO A 102 -17.26 -28.30 12.95
N GLN A 103 -18.27 -29.18 12.80
CA GLN A 103 -19.63 -28.95 13.30
C GLN A 103 -19.65 -28.99 14.84
N VAL A 104 -18.94 -28.06 15.47
CA VAL A 104 -19.03 -27.80 16.90
C VAL A 104 -20.08 -26.71 17.06
N GLN A 105 -20.96 -26.89 18.05
CA GLN A 105 -21.98 -25.93 18.44
C GLN A 105 -21.39 -24.52 18.44
N ASP A 106 -21.98 -23.62 17.62
CA ASP A 106 -21.52 -22.23 17.43
C ASP A 106 -21.69 -21.48 18.76
N CYS A 107 -20.73 -21.70 19.67
CA CYS A 107 -20.66 -21.02 20.93
C CYS A 107 -20.40 -19.55 20.61
N ASP A 108 -21.26 -18.70 21.17
CA ASP A 108 -21.20 -17.26 20.97
C ASP A 108 -19.77 -16.77 21.24
N MET A 109 -19.12 -16.27 20.19
CA MET A 109 -17.74 -15.78 20.23
C MET A 109 -17.55 -14.68 21.30
N THR A 110 -18.63 -14.00 21.71
CA THR A 110 -18.56 -13.00 22.77
C THR A 110 -18.35 -13.59 24.17
N GLN A 111 -18.57 -14.90 24.36
CA GLN A 111 -18.51 -15.59 25.64
C GLN A 111 -17.35 -16.60 25.77
N ARG A 112 -16.39 -16.55 24.84
CA ARG A 112 -15.22 -17.44 24.85
C ARG A 112 -13.96 -16.70 24.40
N GLU A 113 -12.85 -17.42 24.42
CA GLU A 113 -11.60 -16.95 23.82
C GLU A 113 -11.77 -16.68 22.31
N ILE A 114 -11.09 -15.65 21.81
CA ILE A 114 -11.05 -15.33 20.37
C ILE A 114 -9.92 -16.12 19.71
N ARG A 115 -10.24 -16.89 18.67
CA ARG A 115 -9.29 -17.74 17.94
C ARG A 115 -8.72 -16.99 16.75
N ILE A 116 -7.42 -16.76 16.78
CA ILE A 116 -6.71 -15.92 15.82
C ILE A 116 -5.72 -16.77 15.04
N GLY A 117 -5.77 -16.67 13.72
CA GLY A 117 -4.77 -17.20 12.81
C GLY A 117 -3.87 -16.10 12.27
N ILE A 118 -2.56 -16.31 12.26
CA ILE A 118 -1.58 -15.41 11.63
C ILE A 118 -0.97 -16.13 10.43
N MET A 119 -1.21 -15.61 9.23
CA MET A 119 -0.70 -16.16 7.97
C MET A 119 0.11 -15.08 7.25
N LEU A 120 1.35 -14.91 7.71
CA LEU A 120 2.30 -13.89 7.24
C LEU A 120 3.70 -14.53 7.09
N PRO A 121 4.64 -13.92 6.36
CA PRO A 121 6.03 -14.37 6.33
C PRO A 121 6.69 -14.14 7.69
N LEU A 122 6.70 -15.15 8.56
CA LEU A 122 7.23 -15.07 9.93
C LEU A 122 8.62 -15.72 9.98
N HIS A 123 9.62 -15.03 9.42
CA HIS A 123 11.00 -15.50 9.33
C HIS A 123 12.01 -14.36 9.36
N ASP A 124 13.29 -14.64 9.62
CA ASP A 124 14.34 -13.61 9.72
C ASP A 124 15.29 -13.59 8.50
N ILE A 125 14.76 -13.83 7.30
CA ILE A 125 15.59 -14.01 6.09
C ILE A 125 15.71 -12.70 5.31
N ASN A 126 14.60 -11.99 5.10
CA ASN A 126 14.54 -10.79 4.26
C ASN A 126 13.76 -9.66 4.97
N GLY A 127 13.60 -8.54 4.27
CA GLY A 127 12.90 -7.38 4.82
C GLY A 127 11.45 -7.66 5.20
N ASP A 128 10.72 -8.43 4.39
CA ASP A 128 9.31 -8.78 4.69
C ASP A 128 9.21 -9.65 5.93
N GLY A 129 10.03 -10.70 6.00
CA GLY A 129 10.08 -11.60 7.15
C GLY A 129 10.35 -10.85 8.45
N LYS A 130 11.37 -9.98 8.46
CA LYS A 130 11.72 -9.14 9.62
C LYS A 130 10.56 -8.25 10.05
N ARG A 131 9.96 -7.54 9.09
CA ARG A 131 8.82 -6.64 9.34
C ARG A 131 7.60 -7.38 9.88
N MET A 132 7.26 -8.54 9.32
CA MET A 132 6.08 -9.29 9.73
C MET A 132 6.30 -10.07 11.03
N THR A 133 7.53 -10.48 11.32
CA THR A 133 7.90 -10.99 12.65
C THR A 133 7.73 -9.89 13.71
N GLU A 134 8.15 -8.65 13.42
CA GLU A 134 7.91 -7.52 14.32
C GLU A 134 6.42 -7.17 14.46
N TYR A 135 5.66 -7.20 13.36
CA TYR A 135 4.21 -7.05 13.40
C TYR A 135 3.56 -8.10 14.32
N TYR A 136 3.97 -9.36 14.21
CA TYR A 136 3.47 -10.45 15.05
C TYR A 136 3.80 -10.26 16.54
N ARG A 137 5.00 -9.74 16.87
CA ARG A 137 5.34 -9.33 18.24
C ARG A 137 4.34 -8.30 18.79
N GLY A 138 3.94 -7.36 17.95
CA GLY A 138 2.85 -6.42 18.23
C GLY A 138 1.52 -7.09 18.57
N VAL A 139 1.11 -8.06 17.75
CA VAL A 139 -0.10 -8.86 17.98
C VAL A 139 -0.06 -9.55 19.35
N LEU A 140 1.08 -10.16 19.71
CA LEU A 140 1.24 -10.82 21.01
C LEU A 140 1.13 -9.84 22.19
N MET A 141 1.69 -8.64 22.06
CA MET A 141 1.56 -7.59 23.07
C MET A 141 0.11 -7.10 23.24
N ALA A 142 -0.67 -7.06 22.15
CA ALA A 142 -2.09 -6.75 22.23
C ALA A 142 -2.87 -7.86 22.94
N CYS A 143 -2.57 -9.13 22.65
CA CYS A 143 -3.15 -10.28 23.35
C CYS A 143 -2.86 -10.22 24.87
N ASP A 144 -1.62 -9.90 25.27
CA ASP A 144 -1.25 -9.69 26.69
C ASP A 144 -2.08 -8.58 27.34
N SER A 145 -2.25 -7.45 26.63
CA SER A 145 -3.04 -6.32 27.11
C SER A 145 -4.53 -6.63 27.22
N LEU A 146 -5.07 -7.47 26.33
CA LEU A 146 -6.48 -7.89 26.34
C LEU A 146 -6.75 -8.93 27.41
N ARG A 147 -5.80 -9.86 27.64
CA ARG A 147 -5.86 -10.83 28.73
C ARG A 147 -5.95 -10.15 30.09
N ALA A 148 -5.16 -9.09 30.30
CA ALA A 148 -5.24 -8.27 31.51
C ALA A 148 -6.62 -7.61 31.72
N ASN A 149 -7.44 -7.50 30.65
CA ASN A 149 -8.80 -6.99 30.67
C ASN A 149 -9.87 -8.11 30.57
N GLY A 150 -9.49 -9.37 30.85
CA GLY A 150 -10.42 -10.50 30.88
C GLY A 150 -10.77 -11.12 29.53
N ILE A 151 -10.11 -10.71 28.44
CA ILE A 151 -10.36 -11.26 27.09
C ILE A 151 -9.26 -12.27 26.75
N SER A 152 -9.64 -13.56 26.71
CA SER A 152 -8.75 -14.66 26.34
C SER A 152 -8.60 -14.81 24.82
N THR A 153 -7.47 -15.33 24.37
CA THR A 153 -7.16 -15.54 22.95
C THR A 153 -6.45 -16.86 22.72
N ASP A 154 -6.80 -17.59 21.66
CA ASP A 154 -6.05 -18.73 21.12
C ASP A 154 -5.36 -18.29 19.82
N VAL A 155 -4.02 -18.21 19.83
CA VAL A 155 -3.23 -17.72 18.69
C VAL A 155 -2.51 -18.87 18.01
N ARG A 156 -2.73 -19.02 16.71
CA ARG A 156 -1.95 -19.91 15.84
C ARG A 156 -1.30 -19.14 14.72
N ALA A 157 -0.07 -19.50 14.40
CA ALA A 157 0.73 -18.81 13.41
C ALA A 157 1.31 -19.80 12.41
N TRP A 158 1.17 -19.49 11.13
CA TRP A 158 1.78 -20.21 10.01
C TRP A 158 2.73 -19.26 9.30
N ASN A 159 3.97 -19.71 9.09
CA ASN A 159 4.95 -18.98 8.30
C ASN A 159 4.62 -19.12 6.82
N VAL A 160 3.90 -18.14 6.27
CA VAL A 160 3.52 -18.09 4.86
C VAL A 160 4.48 -17.15 4.13
N ALA A 161 5.62 -17.71 3.69
CA ALA A 161 6.61 -17.00 2.87
C ALA A 161 6.09 -16.74 1.45
N GLU A 162 6.72 -15.82 0.73
CA GLU A 162 6.27 -15.38 -0.60
C GLU A 162 6.06 -16.52 -1.59
N ASP A 163 6.97 -17.50 -1.61
CA ASP A 163 6.99 -18.66 -2.49
C ASP A 163 6.19 -19.86 -1.94
N SER A 164 5.59 -19.72 -0.77
CA SER A 164 4.82 -20.80 -0.16
C SER A 164 3.55 -21.11 -0.96
N ASP A 165 3.27 -22.40 -1.14
CA ASP A 165 1.94 -22.86 -1.54
C ASP A 165 0.99 -22.72 -0.35
N ILE A 166 0.20 -21.66 -0.37
CA ILE A 166 -0.72 -21.33 0.72
C ILE A 166 -1.76 -22.42 0.99
N ASN A 167 -2.10 -23.23 -0.01
CA ASN A 167 -3.10 -24.28 0.14
C ASN A 167 -2.68 -25.33 1.18
N LYS A 168 -1.37 -25.55 1.37
CA LYS A 168 -0.84 -26.46 2.40
C LYS A 168 -1.23 -26.01 3.80
N PHE A 169 -1.24 -24.70 4.06
CA PHE A 169 -1.64 -24.14 5.36
C PHE A 169 -3.16 -24.08 5.51
N LEU A 170 -3.89 -23.80 4.41
CA LEU A 170 -5.36 -23.77 4.43
C LEU A 170 -6.00 -25.16 4.57
N GLN A 171 -5.24 -26.23 4.35
CA GLN A 171 -5.65 -27.61 4.62
C GLN A 171 -5.50 -28.02 6.08
N ASP A 172 -4.79 -27.23 6.91
CA ASP A 172 -4.72 -27.47 8.35
C ASP A 172 -6.12 -27.31 8.96
N PRO A 173 -6.67 -28.32 9.65
CA PRO A 173 -7.96 -28.21 10.33
C PRO A 173 -8.03 -27.03 11.31
N HIS A 174 -6.89 -26.64 11.88
CA HIS A 174 -6.77 -25.49 12.78
C HIS A 174 -6.75 -24.14 12.07
N ALA A 175 -6.69 -24.10 10.73
CA ALA A 175 -6.98 -22.88 9.99
C ALA A 175 -8.51 -22.66 9.90
N ALA A 176 -9.29 -23.73 9.84
CA ALA A 176 -10.75 -23.67 9.61
C ALA A 176 -11.56 -23.37 10.89
N ASP A 177 -10.95 -23.53 12.07
CA ASP A 177 -11.59 -23.28 13.37
C ASP A 177 -11.32 -21.86 13.93
N ARG A 178 -10.67 -20.99 13.15
CA ARG A 178 -10.34 -19.60 13.53
C ARG A 178 -11.57 -18.67 13.42
N ASP A 179 -11.58 -17.60 14.19
CA ASP A 179 -12.55 -16.50 14.05
C ASP A 179 -12.03 -15.38 13.14
N LEU A 180 -10.73 -15.13 13.25
CA LEU A 180 -10.00 -14.11 12.52
C LEU A 180 -8.72 -14.72 11.97
N ILE A 181 -8.45 -14.48 10.69
CA ILE A 181 -7.13 -14.68 10.09
C ILE A 181 -6.55 -13.31 9.73
N ILE A 182 -5.32 -13.03 10.15
CA ILE A 182 -4.55 -11.86 9.77
C ILE A 182 -3.54 -12.28 8.69
N GLY A 183 -3.73 -11.76 7.49
CA GLY A 183 -2.98 -12.09 6.28
C GLY A 183 -3.82 -11.89 5.00
N PRO A 184 -3.26 -12.13 3.82
CA PRO A 184 -1.84 -12.34 3.56
C PRO A 184 -1.09 -11.01 3.45
N LEU A 185 0.25 -11.10 3.31
CA LEU A 185 1.06 -9.96 2.85
C LEU A 185 1.01 -9.82 1.31
N TYR A 186 1.05 -10.94 0.59
CA TYR A 186 1.23 -10.97 -0.87
C TYR A 186 -0.09 -11.07 -1.63
N SER A 187 -0.26 -10.22 -2.66
CA SER A 187 -1.52 -10.13 -3.45
C SER A 187 -1.96 -11.46 -4.06
N LYS A 188 -1.01 -12.29 -4.54
CA LYS A 188 -1.30 -13.59 -5.15
C LYS A 188 -1.98 -14.58 -4.21
N MET A 189 -1.86 -14.38 -2.90
CA MET A 189 -2.47 -15.22 -1.87
C MET A 189 -3.88 -14.75 -1.47
N VAL A 190 -4.32 -13.56 -1.89
CA VAL A 190 -5.60 -12.99 -1.45
C VAL A 190 -6.78 -13.83 -1.94
N LYS A 191 -6.78 -14.26 -3.21
CA LYS A 191 -7.85 -15.09 -3.78
C LYS A 191 -8.06 -16.42 -3.03
N PRO A 192 -7.04 -17.30 -2.87
CA PRO A 192 -7.25 -18.56 -2.15
C PRO A 192 -7.64 -18.36 -0.68
N MET A 193 -7.10 -17.35 0.00
CA MET A 193 -7.54 -17.01 1.37
C MET A 193 -8.98 -16.52 1.41
N SER A 194 -9.38 -15.65 0.48
CA SER A 194 -10.74 -15.15 0.36
C SER A 194 -11.76 -16.28 0.21
N ASP A 195 -11.48 -17.24 -0.68
CA ASP A 195 -12.35 -18.41 -0.88
C ASP A 195 -12.46 -19.24 0.40
N PHE A 196 -11.32 -19.49 1.06
CA PHE A 196 -11.25 -20.25 2.31
C PHE A 196 -12.04 -19.61 3.44
N VAL A 197 -11.85 -18.31 3.69
CA VAL A 197 -12.54 -17.62 4.80
C VAL A 197 -14.02 -17.43 4.54
N LYS A 198 -14.42 -17.34 3.26
CA LYS A 198 -15.84 -17.30 2.87
C LYS A 198 -16.50 -18.65 3.13
N LYS A 199 -15.83 -19.75 2.76
CA LYS A 199 -16.32 -21.12 3.01
C LYS A 199 -16.50 -21.43 4.50
N ASN A 200 -15.59 -20.93 5.34
CA ASN A 200 -15.54 -21.26 6.77
C ASN A 200 -16.12 -20.19 7.70
N ASP A 201 -16.74 -19.13 7.17
CA ASP A 201 -17.29 -18.00 7.94
C ASP A 201 -16.26 -17.36 8.90
N ILE A 202 -15.04 -17.15 8.39
CA ILE A 202 -13.90 -16.58 9.12
C ILE A 202 -13.73 -15.12 8.69
N ARG A 203 -13.37 -14.21 9.60
CA ARG A 203 -12.97 -12.84 9.20
C ARG A 203 -11.53 -12.83 8.70
N LEU A 204 -11.28 -12.13 7.59
CA LEU A 204 -9.94 -11.96 7.04
C LEU A 204 -9.52 -10.50 7.16
N LEU A 205 -8.47 -10.23 7.94
CA LEU A 205 -7.81 -8.93 7.96
C LEU A 205 -6.60 -8.97 7.02
N ILE A 206 -6.67 -8.22 5.93
CA ILE A 206 -5.57 -7.97 5.00
C ILE A 206 -4.80 -6.73 5.50
N PRO A 207 -3.63 -6.90 6.13
CA PRO A 207 -3.00 -5.82 6.87
C PRO A 207 -2.21 -4.85 6.00
N PHE A 208 -1.74 -5.25 4.81
CA PHE A 208 -0.82 -4.44 3.98
C PHE A 208 -1.09 -4.50 2.46
N SER A 209 -1.59 -5.62 1.92
CA SER A 209 -1.87 -5.70 0.48
C SER A 209 -2.98 -4.72 0.08
N ILE A 210 -2.67 -3.85 -0.89
CA ILE A 210 -3.61 -2.89 -1.47
C ILE A 210 -4.38 -3.47 -2.67
N ASN A 211 -3.90 -4.58 -3.25
CA ASN A 211 -4.56 -5.26 -4.36
C ASN A 211 -5.36 -6.46 -3.84
N ALA A 212 -6.67 -6.28 -3.71
CA ALA A 212 -7.61 -7.30 -3.24
C ALA A 212 -8.96 -7.14 -3.98
N PRO A 213 -9.06 -7.57 -5.25
CA PRO A 213 -10.32 -7.47 -6.03
C PRO A 213 -11.52 -8.12 -5.34
N GLU A 214 -11.26 -9.17 -4.55
CA GLU A 214 -12.23 -9.93 -3.75
C GLU A 214 -12.93 -9.07 -2.69
N LEU A 215 -12.38 -7.89 -2.36
CA LEU A 215 -13.03 -6.92 -1.49
C LEU A 215 -14.41 -6.50 -2.02
N THR A 216 -14.67 -6.61 -3.32
CA THR A 216 -15.97 -6.27 -3.91
C THR A 216 -17.03 -7.39 -3.77
N THR A 217 -16.61 -8.63 -3.50
CA THR A 217 -17.48 -9.83 -3.55
C THR A 217 -17.49 -10.67 -2.28
N ASN A 218 -16.55 -10.45 -1.35
CA ASN A 218 -16.44 -11.21 -0.10
C ASN A 218 -16.61 -10.31 1.12
N ARG A 219 -17.73 -10.51 1.85
CA ARG A 219 -18.11 -9.74 3.05
C ARG A 219 -17.24 -9.96 4.27
N ASN A 220 -16.43 -11.02 4.25
CA ASN A 220 -15.58 -11.41 5.37
C ASN A 220 -14.23 -10.68 5.39
N ILE A 221 -13.90 -9.95 4.33
CA ILE A 221 -12.62 -9.26 4.17
C ILE A 221 -12.66 -7.87 4.82
N TYR A 222 -11.58 -7.55 5.53
CA TYR A 222 -11.21 -6.23 6.01
C TYR A 222 -9.86 -5.86 5.39
N GLN A 223 -9.77 -4.74 4.67
CA GLN A 223 -8.53 -4.24 4.10
C GLN A 223 -8.10 -2.94 4.79
N VAL A 224 -6.86 -2.89 5.29
CA VAL A 224 -6.36 -1.72 6.04
C VAL A 224 -5.81 -0.63 5.11
N PHE A 225 -4.90 -0.96 4.21
CA PHE A 225 -4.28 0.04 3.34
C PHE A 225 -4.99 0.12 1.99
N GLN A 226 -5.02 1.33 1.44
CA GLN A 226 -5.58 1.66 0.13
C GLN A 226 -4.47 2.05 -0.85
N SER A 227 -4.78 2.08 -2.15
CA SER A 227 -3.85 2.62 -3.14
C SER A 227 -3.51 4.09 -2.88
N GLN A 228 -2.35 4.53 -3.37
CA GLN A 228 -1.90 5.92 -3.21
C GLN A 228 -2.91 6.91 -3.84
N ASP A 229 -3.56 6.55 -4.93
CA ASP A 229 -4.55 7.40 -5.59
C ASP A 229 -5.77 7.64 -4.71
N LEU A 230 -6.33 6.58 -4.10
CA LEU A 230 -7.46 6.71 -3.18
C LEU A 230 -7.08 7.53 -1.93
N GLN A 231 -5.87 7.33 -1.41
CA GLN A 231 -5.36 8.12 -0.29
C GLN A 231 -5.21 9.59 -0.66
N ASN A 232 -4.59 9.89 -1.81
CA ASN A 232 -4.42 11.26 -2.29
C ASN A 232 -5.77 11.94 -2.53
N ASP A 233 -6.74 11.23 -3.08
CA ASP A 233 -8.09 11.77 -3.31
C ASP A 233 -8.79 12.14 -1.99
N SER A 234 -8.63 11.31 -0.94
CA SER A 234 -9.10 11.62 0.41
C SER A 234 -8.37 12.84 0.99
N TYR A 235 -7.03 12.87 0.95
CA TYR A 235 -6.25 14.00 1.45
C TYR A 235 -6.59 15.32 0.75
N ILE A 236 -6.77 15.31 -0.58
CA ILE A 236 -7.16 16.50 -1.34
C ILE A 236 -8.58 16.92 -0.97
N THR A 237 -9.50 15.98 -0.73
CA THR A 237 -10.86 16.30 -0.28
C THR A 237 -10.84 17.06 1.04
N HIS A 238 -10.10 16.56 2.03
CA HIS A 238 -9.99 17.20 3.33
C HIS A 238 -9.16 18.50 3.29
N PHE A 239 -8.15 18.57 2.42
CA PHE A 239 -7.42 19.82 2.14
C PHE A 239 -8.38 20.92 1.67
N LEU A 240 -9.19 20.63 0.64
CA LEU A 240 -10.10 21.61 0.03
C LEU A 240 -11.20 22.05 1.00
N GLN A 241 -11.66 21.16 1.88
CA GLN A 241 -12.63 21.48 2.92
C GLN A 241 -12.00 22.41 3.97
N ARG A 242 -10.82 22.05 4.48
CA ARG A 242 -10.18 22.76 5.59
C ARG A 242 -9.57 24.11 5.19
N PHE A 243 -9.09 24.24 3.96
CA PHE A 243 -8.43 25.44 3.45
C PHE A 243 -9.27 26.17 2.39
N SER A 244 -10.60 26.10 2.50
CA SER A 244 -11.55 26.59 1.51
C SER A 244 -11.48 28.11 1.26
N ASP A 245 -11.06 28.88 2.25
CA ASP A 245 -10.90 30.35 2.22
C ASP A 245 -9.45 30.82 1.97
N CYS A 246 -8.51 29.89 1.88
CA CYS A 246 -7.08 30.17 1.78
C CYS A 246 -6.59 30.38 0.34
N HIS A 247 -5.38 30.93 0.20
CA HIS A 247 -4.64 30.99 -1.06
C HIS A 247 -3.61 29.85 -1.11
N THR A 248 -3.70 28.96 -2.10
CA THR A 248 -2.74 27.84 -2.21
C THR A 248 -1.51 28.25 -3.03
N VAL A 249 -0.30 27.96 -2.55
CA VAL A 249 0.94 28.19 -3.30
C VAL A 249 1.64 26.85 -3.51
N ILE A 250 1.70 26.40 -4.77
CA ILE A 250 2.43 25.19 -5.13
C ILE A 250 3.85 25.58 -5.53
N ILE A 251 4.85 25.07 -4.81
CA ILE A 251 6.26 25.36 -5.10
C ILE A 251 6.88 24.20 -5.85
N ASP A 252 7.37 24.49 -7.05
CA ASP A 252 8.26 23.61 -7.79
C ASP A 252 9.68 23.67 -7.21
N CYS A 253 10.11 22.56 -6.63
CA CYS A 253 11.41 22.40 -6.02
C CYS A 253 12.50 21.92 -6.99
N ASN A 254 12.19 21.79 -8.30
CA ASN A 254 13.09 21.27 -9.34
C ASN A 254 13.64 19.86 -9.03
N ASP A 255 12.84 19.04 -8.35
CA ASP A 255 13.20 17.66 -8.04
C ASP A 255 12.66 16.72 -9.11
N THR A 256 13.52 16.40 -10.09
CA THR A 256 13.17 15.49 -11.20
C THR A 256 12.90 14.05 -10.74
N THR A 257 13.28 13.70 -9.50
CA THR A 257 13.03 12.37 -8.92
C THR A 257 11.72 12.31 -8.14
N SER A 258 11.03 13.44 -7.98
CA SER A 258 9.81 13.49 -7.19
C SER A 258 8.65 12.76 -7.87
N LYS A 259 7.94 11.97 -7.07
CA LYS A 259 6.69 11.31 -7.47
C LYS A 259 5.44 12.07 -7.01
N LYS A 260 5.57 13.22 -6.34
CA LYS A 260 4.43 13.96 -5.75
C LYS A 260 3.55 14.68 -6.78
N GLY A 261 3.88 14.59 -8.07
CA GLY A 261 2.98 15.00 -9.16
C GLY A 261 1.60 14.31 -9.09
N ASN A 262 1.55 13.06 -8.60
CA ASN A 262 0.30 12.33 -8.37
C ASN A 262 -0.62 12.98 -7.31
N PHE A 263 -0.11 13.91 -6.51
CA PHE A 263 -0.89 14.71 -5.56
C PHE A 263 -1.11 16.14 -6.08
N THR A 264 -0.05 16.82 -6.53
CA THR A 264 -0.14 18.23 -6.91
C THR A 264 -0.94 18.49 -8.17
N PHE A 265 -0.90 17.60 -9.18
CA PHE A 265 -1.72 17.77 -10.40
C PHE A 265 -3.22 17.61 -10.12
N PRO A 266 -3.70 16.55 -9.42
CA PRO A 266 -5.11 16.45 -9.05
C PRO A 266 -5.56 17.57 -8.10
N LEU A 267 -4.70 18.00 -7.17
CA LEU A 267 -4.99 19.14 -6.28
C LEU A 267 -5.26 20.41 -7.08
N ARG A 268 -4.35 20.78 -7.99
CA ARG A 268 -4.50 21.95 -8.86
C ARG A 268 -5.81 21.91 -9.65
N ARG A 269 -6.09 20.78 -10.30
CA ARG A 269 -7.33 20.59 -11.08
C ARG A 269 -8.58 20.79 -10.21
N ARG A 270 -8.57 20.31 -8.96
CA ARG A 270 -9.71 20.45 -8.04
C ARG A 270 -9.82 21.86 -7.44
N LEU A 271 -8.72 22.58 -7.27
CA LEU A 271 -8.72 24.00 -6.92
C LEU A 271 -9.36 24.82 -8.04
N GLU A 272 -8.95 24.59 -9.30
CA GLU A 272 -9.53 25.22 -10.50
C GLU A 272 -11.04 24.96 -10.59
N ALA A 273 -11.46 23.69 -10.46
CA ALA A 273 -12.86 23.29 -10.54
C ALA A 273 -13.74 23.86 -9.40
N LYS A 274 -13.15 24.24 -8.27
CA LYS A 274 -13.83 24.89 -7.14
C LYS A 274 -13.66 26.41 -7.13
N HIS A 275 -13.03 27.00 -8.15
CA HIS A 275 -12.70 28.43 -8.21
C HIS A 275 -11.91 28.93 -6.99
N MET A 276 -11.08 28.06 -6.40
CA MET A 276 -10.20 28.42 -5.29
C MET A 276 -8.92 29.06 -5.81
N THR A 277 -8.48 30.14 -5.17
CA THR A 277 -7.28 30.88 -5.60
C THR A 277 -6.01 30.08 -5.34
N TYR A 278 -5.16 29.94 -6.35
CA TYR A 278 -3.85 29.33 -6.20
C TYR A 278 -2.83 29.92 -7.17
N ASN A 279 -1.55 29.78 -6.84
CA ASN A 279 -0.42 30.10 -7.71
C ASN A 279 0.59 28.95 -7.75
N VAL A 280 1.40 28.93 -8.81
CA VAL A 280 2.58 28.06 -8.92
C VAL A 280 3.83 28.93 -9.00
N THR A 281 4.85 28.58 -8.23
CA THR A 281 6.15 29.27 -8.22
C THR A 281 7.29 28.26 -8.18
N ASN A 282 8.54 28.71 -8.25
CA ASN A 282 9.70 27.84 -8.27
C ASN A 282 10.77 28.31 -7.27
N LEU A 283 11.51 27.37 -6.68
CA LEU A 283 12.62 27.68 -5.76
C LEU A 283 13.77 28.49 -6.41
N LYS A 284 13.81 28.57 -7.74
CA LYS A 284 14.78 29.37 -8.50
C LYS A 284 14.23 30.73 -8.94
N SER A 285 12.94 31.00 -8.77
CA SER A 285 12.36 32.31 -9.12
C SER A 285 13.03 33.43 -8.30
N GLY A 286 13.28 34.59 -8.90
CA GLY A 286 13.76 35.78 -8.18
C GLY A 286 12.83 36.18 -7.04
N GLU A 287 13.34 36.88 -6.03
CA GLU A 287 12.60 37.17 -4.78
C GLU A 287 11.26 37.86 -5.01
N GLU A 288 11.22 38.87 -5.89
CA GLU A 288 10.00 39.60 -6.20
C GLU A 288 8.93 38.70 -6.84
N MET A 289 9.32 37.86 -7.80
CA MET A 289 8.43 36.90 -8.47
C MET A 289 7.94 35.81 -7.51
N PHE A 290 8.83 35.32 -6.64
CA PHE A 290 8.48 34.39 -5.59
C PHE A 290 7.44 35.00 -4.66
N ARG A 291 7.67 36.22 -4.15
CA ARG A 291 6.73 36.97 -3.29
C ARG A 291 5.39 37.22 -3.97
N LYS A 292 5.38 37.58 -5.27
CA LYS A 292 4.15 37.81 -6.05
C LYS A 292 3.23 36.60 -6.14
N SER A 293 3.74 35.40 -5.87
CA SER A 293 2.94 34.18 -5.84
C SER A 293 2.13 34.03 -4.55
N PHE A 294 2.39 34.83 -3.51
CA PHE A 294 1.71 34.76 -2.22
C PHE A 294 0.68 35.90 -2.05
N SER A 295 -0.41 35.60 -1.36
CA SER A 295 -1.41 36.59 -0.94
C SER A 295 -0.94 37.36 0.29
N MET A 296 -1.20 38.68 0.30
CA MET A 296 -0.99 39.53 1.47
C MET A 296 -2.22 39.59 2.38
N THR A 297 -3.40 39.17 1.90
CA THR A 297 -4.68 39.35 2.59
C THR A 297 -5.33 38.03 3.00
N LYS A 298 -4.91 36.91 2.40
CA LYS A 298 -5.37 35.57 2.74
C LYS A 298 -4.23 34.75 3.34
N ARG A 299 -4.59 33.77 4.17
CA ARG A 299 -3.66 32.73 4.60
C ARG A 299 -3.15 31.96 3.40
N ASN A 300 -1.82 31.79 3.32
CA ASN A 300 -1.17 31.03 2.27
C ASN A 300 -0.94 29.59 2.73
N VAL A 301 -1.42 28.61 1.97
CA VAL A 301 -1.15 27.18 2.21
C VAL A 301 -0.17 26.69 1.16
N VAL A 302 1.04 26.39 1.60
CA VAL A 302 2.16 26.03 0.74
C VAL A 302 2.25 24.52 0.60
N VAL A 303 2.28 24.05 -0.64
CA VAL A 303 2.48 22.64 -1.00
C VAL A 303 3.73 22.52 -1.85
N LEU A 304 4.68 21.68 -1.43
CA LEU A 304 5.87 21.41 -2.25
C LEU A 304 5.58 20.30 -3.25
N ASN A 305 6.16 20.33 -4.45
CA ASN A 305 6.07 19.21 -5.38
C ASN A 305 7.03 18.05 -5.05
N THR A 306 7.59 18.00 -3.84
CA THR A 306 8.45 16.92 -3.35
C THR A 306 8.32 16.75 -1.84
N GLY A 307 8.52 15.52 -1.37
CA GLY A 307 8.58 15.17 0.05
C GLY A 307 9.99 15.12 0.62
N ARG A 308 11.05 15.41 -0.17
CA ARG A 308 12.43 15.17 0.22
C ARG A 308 13.05 16.26 1.10
N SER A 309 13.90 15.84 2.04
CA SER A 309 14.57 16.72 3.01
C SER A 309 15.39 17.87 2.39
N PRO A 310 16.25 17.67 1.37
CA PRO A 310 17.06 18.78 0.83
C PRO A 310 16.21 19.91 0.26
N GLN A 311 15.19 19.56 -0.52
CA GLN A 311 14.27 20.52 -1.12
C GLN A 311 13.38 21.20 -0.07
N LEU A 312 12.94 20.46 0.95
CA LEU A 312 12.25 21.04 2.11
C LEU A 312 13.12 22.11 2.80
N GLY A 313 14.40 21.83 3.05
CA GLY A 313 15.32 22.79 3.67
C GLY A 313 15.44 24.09 2.89
N VAL A 314 15.60 24.01 1.56
CA VAL A 314 15.67 25.20 0.68
C VAL A 314 14.34 25.97 0.70
N ALA A 315 13.21 25.28 0.64
CA ALA A 315 11.89 25.92 0.71
C ALA A 315 11.70 26.65 2.05
N LEU A 316 12.03 26.01 3.18
CA LEU A 316 11.92 26.60 4.51
C LEU A 316 12.80 27.84 4.67
N ALA A 317 14.01 27.83 4.12
CA ALA A 317 14.90 29.01 4.13
C ALA A 317 14.27 30.18 3.36
N ARG A 318 13.72 29.94 2.16
CA ARG A 318 13.04 30.98 1.37
C ARG A 318 11.79 31.51 2.06
N LEU A 319 10.96 30.64 2.61
CA LEU A 319 9.75 31.02 3.36
C LEU A 319 10.11 31.81 4.62
N SER A 320 11.24 31.47 5.26
CA SER A 320 11.74 32.21 6.43
C SER A 320 12.16 33.63 6.05
N GLY A 321 12.90 33.79 4.94
CA GLY A 321 13.24 35.11 4.41
C GLY A 321 12.00 35.93 4.07
N LEU A 322 11.01 35.32 3.41
CA LEU A 322 9.75 35.98 3.10
C LEU A 322 9.01 36.45 4.36
N LYS A 323 8.94 35.62 5.40
CA LYS A 323 8.30 35.96 6.68
C LYS A 323 9.08 37.01 7.48
N THR A 324 10.39 37.09 7.32
CA THR A 324 11.20 38.18 7.91
C THR A 324 10.86 39.53 7.29
N ILE A 325 10.67 39.59 5.96
CA ILE A 325 10.33 40.82 5.26
C ILE A 325 8.84 41.19 5.44
N TYR A 326 7.96 40.18 5.52
CA TYR A 326 6.52 40.34 5.67
C TYR A 326 6.00 39.57 6.91
N PRO A 327 6.19 40.08 8.13
CA PRO A 327 5.84 39.38 9.37
C PRO A 327 4.36 38.99 9.49
N GLU A 328 3.47 39.84 8.98
CA GLU A 328 2.02 39.62 8.98
C GLU A 328 1.54 38.56 7.97
N MET A 329 2.41 38.12 7.05
CA MET A 329 2.05 37.12 6.07
C MET A 329 1.83 35.77 6.74
N GLN A 330 0.58 35.31 6.71
CA GLN A 330 0.22 33.99 7.22
C GLN A 330 0.63 32.90 6.22
N ILE A 331 1.53 32.02 6.66
CA ILE A 331 2.04 30.89 5.87
C ILE A 331 1.85 29.60 6.69
N THR A 332 1.13 28.67 6.09
CA THR A 332 0.86 27.31 6.55
C THR A 332 1.52 26.34 5.57
N LEU A 333 2.19 25.30 6.05
CA LEU A 333 2.68 24.21 5.18
C LEU A 333 1.68 23.06 5.14
N PHE A 334 1.52 22.46 3.98
CA PHE A 334 0.88 21.17 3.81
C PHE A 334 1.86 20.20 3.15
N GLY A 335 2.37 19.27 3.95
CA GLY A 335 3.50 18.41 3.61
C GLY A 335 3.12 16.98 3.23
N TYR A 336 4.02 16.06 3.52
CA TYR A 336 3.87 14.63 3.19
C TYR A 336 4.35 13.76 4.34
N THR A 337 3.87 12.52 4.41
CA THR A 337 4.14 11.58 5.50
C THR A 337 5.64 11.39 5.77
N GLU A 338 6.49 11.45 4.74
CA GLU A 338 7.94 11.34 4.88
C GLU A 338 8.56 12.43 5.77
N TRP A 339 7.92 13.60 5.88
CA TRP A 339 8.40 14.68 6.74
C TRP A 339 8.34 14.34 8.22
N MET A 340 7.58 13.31 8.61
CA MET A 340 7.61 12.78 9.97
C MET A 340 9.02 12.28 10.35
N LEU A 341 9.81 11.80 9.39
CA LEU A 341 11.21 11.40 9.61
C LEU A 341 12.13 12.60 9.87
N TYR A 342 11.74 13.79 9.42
CA TYR A 342 12.56 15.01 9.52
C TYR A 342 12.23 15.84 10.75
N THR A 343 11.22 15.44 11.53
CA THR A 343 10.77 16.15 12.74
C THR A 343 11.93 16.47 13.67
N ARG A 344 12.87 15.55 13.92
CA ARG A 344 14.04 15.81 14.79
C ARG A 344 14.83 17.08 14.45
N HIS A 345 14.92 17.45 13.17
CA HIS A 345 15.72 18.60 12.72
C HIS A 345 14.86 19.76 12.20
N GLN A 346 13.59 19.53 11.89
CA GLN A 346 12.69 20.53 11.28
C GLN A 346 11.51 20.92 12.18
N LEU A 347 11.41 20.38 13.41
CA LEU A 347 10.26 20.61 14.28
C LEU A 347 9.97 22.10 14.52
N ASP A 348 11.01 22.91 14.74
CA ASP A 348 10.86 24.35 14.97
C ASP A 348 10.32 25.07 13.74
N ASN A 349 10.77 24.66 12.55
CA ASN A 349 10.20 25.16 11.29
C ASN A 349 8.75 24.69 11.12
N PHE A 350 8.44 23.44 11.47
CA PHE A 350 7.07 22.94 11.37
C PHE A 350 6.10 23.70 12.26
N TYR A 351 6.49 24.03 13.49
CA TYR A 351 5.71 24.92 14.36
C TYR A 351 5.66 26.36 13.80
N ARG A 352 6.77 26.92 13.33
CA ARG A 352 6.83 28.29 12.78
C ARG A 352 5.89 28.52 11.59
N PHE A 353 5.68 27.48 10.78
CA PHE A 353 4.84 27.52 9.58
C PHE A 353 3.57 26.67 9.69
N ASP A 354 3.04 26.46 10.90
CA ASP A 354 1.70 25.89 11.12
C ASP A 354 1.47 24.60 10.31
N THR A 355 2.37 23.63 10.40
CA THR A 355 2.50 22.57 9.39
C THR A 355 1.48 21.46 9.56
N TYR A 356 0.83 21.06 8.46
CA TYR A 356 -0.04 19.90 8.36
C TYR A 356 0.64 18.79 7.56
N ILE A 357 0.63 17.56 8.08
CA ILE A 357 1.13 16.37 7.39
C ILE A 357 -0.01 15.37 7.24
N PRO A 358 -0.47 15.05 6.02
CA PRO A 358 -1.43 13.98 5.80
C PRO A 358 -0.79 12.60 6.01
N ALA A 359 -1.54 11.70 6.64
CA ALA A 359 -1.13 10.31 6.83
C ALA A 359 -2.31 9.39 7.12
N THR A 360 -2.06 8.08 7.04
CA THR A 360 -2.95 7.03 7.55
C THR A 360 -2.55 6.52 8.93
N PHE A 361 -1.45 7.04 9.48
CA PHE A 361 -0.90 6.67 10.77
C PHE A 361 -0.17 7.86 11.39
N TYR A 362 -0.09 7.88 12.71
CA TYR A 362 0.81 8.77 13.42
C TYR A 362 1.07 8.25 14.83
N MET A 363 2.35 8.10 15.17
CA MET A 363 2.79 7.82 16.52
C MET A 363 3.42 9.09 17.09
N ASN A 364 2.87 9.60 18.20
CA ASN A 364 3.49 10.73 18.91
C ASN A 364 4.73 10.23 19.67
N PRO A 365 5.97 10.58 19.27
CA PRO A 365 7.17 10.09 19.93
C PRO A 365 7.36 10.63 21.36
N LEU A 366 6.63 11.69 21.74
CA LEU A 366 6.71 12.34 23.05
C LEU A 366 5.58 11.91 24.00
N SER A 367 4.75 10.94 23.60
CA SER A 367 3.64 10.49 24.45
C SER A 367 4.06 9.36 25.39
N SER A 368 3.55 9.38 26.61
CA SER A 368 3.75 8.31 27.59
C SER A 368 3.25 6.94 27.11
N LYS A 369 2.26 6.91 26.20
CA LYS A 369 1.79 5.69 25.53
C LYS A 369 2.89 5.07 24.67
N THR A 370 3.59 5.90 23.90
CA THR A 370 4.73 5.50 23.06
C THR A 370 5.89 5.00 23.91
N ASP A 371 6.23 5.70 24.99
CA ASP A 371 7.30 5.25 25.91
C ASP A 371 6.97 3.90 26.53
N ARG A 372 5.72 3.71 26.98
CA ARG A 372 5.28 2.45 27.58
C ARG A 372 5.35 1.28 26.61
N ILE A 373 4.88 1.45 25.38
CA ILE A 373 4.95 0.35 24.40
C ILE A 373 6.39 0.04 23.98
N ASN A 374 7.25 1.06 23.85
CA ASN A 374 8.69 0.86 23.62
C ASN A 374 9.35 0.03 24.74
N LEU A 375 9.10 0.40 26.00
CA LEU A 375 9.65 -0.30 27.16
C LEU A 375 9.15 -1.75 27.23
N LYS A 376 7.84 -1.97 27.04
CA LYS A 376 7.26 -3.33 27.04
C LYS A 376 7.81 -4.18 25.90
N TYR A 377 8.03 -3.59 24.71
CA TYR A 377 8.65 -4.30 23.59
C TYR A 377 10.08 -4.74 23.93
N ARG A 378 10.91 -3.84 24.48
CA ARG A 378 12.28 -4.17 24.92
C ARG A 378 12.30 -5.25 25.99
N TRP A 379 11.38 -5.16 26.95
CA TRP A 379 11.26 -6.14 28.03
C TRP A 379 10.92 -7.53 27.50
N ASN A 380 9.93 -7.63 26.60
CA ASN A 380 9.44 -8.90 26.09
C ASN A 380 10.36 -9.55 25.05
N PHE A 381 11.08 -8.75 24.25
CA PHE A 381 11.80 -9.25 23.06
C PHE A 381 13.30 -8.94 23.07
N HIS A 382 13.80 -8.30 24.12
CA HIS A 382 15.23 -7.98 24.30
C HIS A 382 15.84 -7.22 23.10
N ALA A 383 15.05 -6.38 22.44
CA ALA A 383 15.44 -5.64 21.25
C ALA A 383 14.68 -4.32 21.14
N ASP A 384 15.24 -3.38 20.38
CA ASP A 384 14.52 -2.19 19.92
C ASP A 384 13.60 -2.50 18.74
N MET A 385 12.53 -1.71 18.58
CA MET A 385 11.68 -1.77 17.38
C MET A 385 12.43 -1.24 16.15
N MET A 386 12.21 -1.88 15.00
CA MET A 386 12.76 -1.47 13.71
C MET A 386 12.40 -0.01 13.40
N ASN A 387 13.38 0.74 12.88
CA ASN A 387 13.20 2.13 12.46
C ASN A 387 12.48 2.22 11.11
N ALA A 388 11.16 2.05 11.14
CA ALA A 388 10.28 2.15 9.99
C ALA A 388 9.08 3.06 10.26
N LEU A 389 8.48 3.56 9.18
CA LEU A 389 7.18 4.23 9.21
C LEU A 389 6.20 3.46 8.31
N PRO A 390 5.06 3.00 8.84
CA PRO A 390 4.71 2.92 10.27
C PRO A 390 5.62 1.93 11.05
N ARG A 391 5.61 1.98 12.39
CA ARG A 391 6.28 0.96 13.24
C ARG A 391 5.48 -0.34 13.22
N PHE A 392 6.10 -1.45 12.82
CA PHE A 392 5.37 -2.70 12.56
C PHE A 392 4.75 -3.31 13.81
N ALA A 393 5.48 -3.34 14.93
CA ALA A 393 4.93 -3.87 16.19
C ALA A 393 3.76 -3.02 16.71
N ILE A 394 3.80 -1.70 16.58
CA ILE A 394 2.66 -0.86 17.00
C ILE A 394 1.47 -1.06 16.04
N THR A 395 1.72 -1.19 14.74
CA THR A 395 0.65 -1.54 13.77
C THR A 395 0.00 -2.88 14.11
N GLY A 396 0.80 -3.91 14.40
CA GLY A 396 0.30 -5.22 14.81
C GLY A 396 -0.49 -5.17 16.12
N PHE A 397 -0.02 -4.37 17.08
CA PHE A 397 -0.73 -4.12 18.34
C PHE A 397 -2.10 -3.48 18.09
N ASP A 398 -2.14 -2.36 17.36
CA ASP A 398 -3.38 -1.61 17.12
C ASP A 398 -4.41 -2.45 16.35
N HIS A 399 -3.95 -3.20 15.34
CA HIS A 399 -4.80 -4.11 14.56
C HIS A 399 -5.38 -5.22 15.42
N ALA A 400 -4.53 -5.97 16.14
CA ALA A 400 -4.97 -7.07 16.97
C ALA A 400 -5.91 -6.57 18.08
N TYR A 401 -5.55 -5.50 18.79
CA TYR A 401 -6.38 -4.95 19.86
C TYR A 401 -7.77 -4.56 19.34
N PHE A 402 -7.83 -3.86 18.20
CA PHE A 402 -9.08 -3.42 17.61
C PHE A 402 -9.99 -4.59 17.22
N PHE A 403 -9.45 -5.58 16.51
CA PHE A 403 -10.24 -6.70 15.99
C PHE A 403 -10.64 -7.67 17.09
N ILE A 404 -9.73 -8.04 17.99
CA ILE A 404 -10.04 -9.02 19.05
C ILE A 404 -11.09 -8.44 19.99
N LYS A 405 -10.91 -7.19 20.45
CA LYS A 405 -11.91 -6.52 21.30
C LYS A 405 -13.24 -6.34 20.57
N GLY A 406 -13.21 -5.96 19.30
CA GLY A 406 -14.43 -5.81 18.50
C GLY A 406 -15.20 -7.13 18.32
N LEU A 407 -14.51 -8.22 18.02
CA LEU A 407 -15.11 -9.55 17.88
C LEU A 407 -15.64 -10.07 19.22
N HIS A 408 -14.93 -9.84 20.31
CA HIS A 408 -15.39 -10.17 21.66
C HIS A 408 -16.65 -9.39 22.06
N LEU A 409 -16.75 -8.11 21.70
CA LEU A 409 -17.92 -7.28 22.05
C LEU A 409 -19.14 -7.55 21.18
N TYR A 410 -18.96 -7.83 19.89
CA TYR A 410 -20.07 -7.81 18.92
C TYR A 410 -20.23 -9.11 18.12
N GLY A 411 -19.36 -10.09 18.30
CA GLY A 411 -19.42 -11.34 17.55
C GLY A 411 -19.39 -11.09 16.04
N LYS A 412 -20.26 -11.79 15.31
CA LYS A 412 -20.44 -11.61 13.86
C LYS A 412 -21.02 -10.25 13.46
N LYS A 413 -21.57 -9.46 14.40
CA LYS A 413 -22.08 -8.10 14.14
C LYS A 413 -20.97 -7.05 14.09
N PHE A 414 -19.73 -7.41 14.44
CA PHE A 414 -18.61 -6.48 14.36
C PHE A 414 -18.35 -6.03 12.92
N THR A 415 -18.41 -4.72 12.66
CA THR A 415 -18.14 -4.13 11.33
C THR A 415 -16.89 -3.26 11.32
N GLY A 416 -16.33 -2.91 12.48
CA GLY A 416 -15.23 -1.95 12.57
C GLY A 416 -15.65 -0.50 12.31
N ALA A 417 -16.94 -0.18 12.38
CA ALA A 417 -17.44 1.18 12.30
C ALA A 417 -16.95 2.04 13.47
N SER A 418 -17.02 3.36 13.30
CA SER A 418 -16.56 4.32 14.31
C SER A 418 -17.28 4.11 15.64
N GLY A 419 -16.56 4.26 16.75
CA GLY A 419 -17.11 4.14 18.11
C GLY A 419 -17.32 2.71 18.62
N MET A 420 -17.40 1.68 17.76
CA MET A 420 -17.72 0.31 18.21
C MET A 420 -16.75 -0.21 19.29
N VAL A 421 -15.44 -0.07 19.09
CA VAL A 421 -14.43 -0.73 19.95
C VAL A 421 -14.07 0.09 21.19
N GLY A 422 -14.35 1.40 21.21
CA GLY A 422 -13.91 2.30 22.29
C GLY A 422 -12.40 2.24 22.52
N TYR A 423 -11.60 2.15 21.45
CA TYR A 423 -10.15 2.04 21.49
C TYR A 423 -9.49 3.26 20.86
N THR A 424 -8.47 3.82 21.52
CA THR A 424 -7.62 4.87 20.95
C THR A 424 -6.32 4.25 20.47
N PRO A 425 -6.04 4.26 19.15
CA PRO A 425 -4.83 3.68 18.59
C PRO A 425 -3.57 4.37 19.11
N ILE A 426 -2.46 3.63 19.16
CA ILE A 426 -1.15 4.21 19.48
C ILE A 426 -0.55 4.85 18.22
N GLN A 427 -0.83 4.28 17.04
CA GLN A 427 -0.30 4.72 15.76
C GLN A 427 -1.32 4.67 14.61
N THR A 428 -2.06 3.58 14.46
CA THR A 428 -2.86 3.28 13.26
C THR A 428 -4.35 3.36 13.57
N PRO A 429 -5.02 4.48 13.25
CA PRO A 429 -6.48 4.56 13.34
C PRO A 429 -7.17 3.61 12.37
N LEU A 430 -8.27 3.02 12.86
CA LEU A 430 -9.07 2.04 12.15
C LEU A 430 -10.55 2.46 12.19
N HIS A 431 -11.13 2.58 11.02
CA HIS A 431 -12.53 2.89 10.77
C HIS A 431 -12.93 2.26 9.45
N PHE A 432 -13.77 1.25 9.49
CA PHE A 432 -14.09 0.44 8.34
C PHE A 432 -15.46 0.79 7.74
N GLU A 433 -15.49 0.97 6.42
CA GLU A 433 -16.70 1.18 5.64
C GLU A 433 -16.88 0.07 4.60
N ARG A 434 -18.15 -0.29 4.37
CA ARG A 434 -18.52 -1.38 3.46
C ARG A 434 -18.35 -0.94 2.01
N LEU A 435 -17.68 -1.76 1.20
CA LEU A 435 -17.59 -1.53 -0.24
C LEU A 435 -18.73 -2.24 -0.97
N GLY A 436 -19.84 -1.54 -1.20
CA GLY A 436 -21.03 -2.10 -1.83
C GLY A 436 -21.56 -3.32 -1.06
N ASN A 437 -21.66 -4.46 -1.74
CA ASN A 437 -22.06 -5.74 -1.13
C ASN A 437 -20.87 -6.62 -0.68
N GLY A 438 -19.65 -6.12 -0.79
CA GLY A 438 -18.42 -6.84 -0.49
C GLY A 438 -17.91 -6.64 0.93
N GLY A 439 -16.59 -6.65 1.07
CA GLY A 439 -15.86 -6.48 2.32
C GLY A 439 -15.82 -5.04 2.81
N LEU A 440 -14.94 -4.81 3.76
CA LEU A 440 -14.80 -3.58 4.53
C LEU A 440 -13.40 -2.99 4.30
N GLN A 441 -13.32 -1.69 4.06
CA GLN A 441 -12.06 -0.99 3.83
C GLN A 441 -11.86 0.08 4.91
N ASN A 442 -10.66 0.15 5.48
CA ASN A 442 -10.33 1.22 6.42
C ASN A 442 -10.29 2.56 5.68
N LYS A 443 -11.10 3.53 6.12
CA LYS A 443 -11.18 4.88 5.57
C LYS A 443 -10.48 5.93 6.42
N SER A 444 -9.92 5.54 7.56
CA SER A 444 -9.24 6.47 8.47
C SER A 444 -8.13 7.22 7.75
N THR A 445 -8.23 8.53 7.76
CA THR A 445 -7.12 9.43 7.42
C THR A 445 -6.97 10.49 8.50
N LEU A 446 -5.80 11.10 8.58
CA LEU A 446 -5.56 12.17 9.53
C LEU A 446 -4.62 13.22 8.96
N PHE A 447 -4.71 14.42 9.52
CA PHE A 447 -3.66 15.42 9.44
C PHE A 447 -2.97 15.54 10.80
N VAL A 448 -1.65 15.41 10.80
CA VAL A 448 -0.80 15.78 11.94
C VAL A 448 -0.50 17.25 11.83
N HIS A 449 -0.92 18.04 12.82
CA HIS A 449 -0.83 19.49 12.80
C HIS A 449 0.15 19.98 13.87
N PHE A 450 1.24 20.60 13.42
CA PHE A 450 2.23 21.28 14.24
C PHE A 450 1.86 22.75 14.34
N THR A 451 1.18 23.13 15.42
CA THR A 451 0.65 24.48 15.64
C THR A 451 1.75 25.49 15.96
N THR A 452 1.52 26.77 15.69
CA THR A 452 2.42 27.86 16.09
C THR A 452 2.60 27.98 17.62
N GLY A 453 1.64 27.45 18.40
CA GLY A 453 1.73 27.32 19.85
C GLY A 453 2.60 26.16 20.35
N ARG A 454 3.38 25.52 19.47
CA ARG A 454 4.26 24.36 19.75
C ARG A 454 3.53 23.14 20.30
N LYS A 455 2.27 22.96 19.89
CA LYS A 455 1.48 21.76 20.15
C LYS A 455 1.35 20.92 18.88
N THR A 456 1.35 19.60 19.05
CA THR A 456 1.02 18.66 17.97
C THR A 456 -0.38 18.11 18.17
N GLU A 457 -1.24 18.32 17.18
CA GLU A 457 -2.64 17.92 17.19
C GLU A 457 -2.91 16.90 16.07
N ILE A 458 -3.92 16.07 16.26
CA ILE A 458 -4.35 15.08 15.28
C ILE A 458 -5.78 15.37 14.87
N ILE A 459 -5.96 15.72 13.62
CA ILE A 459 -7.26 15.95 13.01
C ILE A 459 -7.63 14.69 12.25
N LYS A 460 -8.65 13.97 12.72
CA LYS A 460 -9.08 12.69 12.15
C LYS A 460 -10.25 12.91 11.20
N PHE A 461 -10.28 12.12 10.13
CA PHE A 461 -11.35 12.08 9.16
C PHE A 461 -11.87 10.67 8.97
#